data_AF-A0A183I659-F1
#
_entry.id   AF-A0A183I659-F1
#
_cell.length_a   1.000
_cell.length_b   1.000
_cell.length_c   1.000
_cell.angle_alpha   90.00
_cell.angle_beta   90.00
_cell.angle_gamma   90.00
#
_symmetry.space_group_name_H-M   'P 1'
#
loop_
_entity.id
_entity.type
_entity.pdbx_description
1 polymer ?
#
loop_
_entity_poly.entity_id
_entity_poly.type
_entity_poly.pdbx_seq_one_letter_code
_entity_poly.pdbx_strand_id
1 'polypeptide(L)'
;MCSLFQKKGIFYEMRSLSVGDYLWIMRMRDGTEIVLDSIVERKTLEDLWSSIVQRRYEEQKQRLISVGIPNIIYILEGFMISELALEQALVTTHVENRFLVYRTSNVEHTSLVLSKITERLIRKAVTQELTGMSFEKFQKKSKKTQYRSVKDVFLRQLVVCPQISVQKASLIVNRFPSFTALTLFYASLPKEQRAEVLSENFLGITKTASANMARFYSEV
;
A
#
# COMPACT_ATOMS: atom_id res chain seq x y z
N MET A 1 -26.19 0.99 1.61
CA MET A 1 -25.52 2.26 1.97
C MET A 1 -26.26 3.49 1.41
N CYS A 2 -26.44 3.63 0.09
CA CYS A 2 -27.05 4.82 -0.53
C CYS A 2 -28.42 5.22 0.06
N SER A 3 -29.31 4.25 0.26
CA SER A 3 -30.62 4.47 0.90
C SER A 3 -30.52 5.00 2.33
N LEU A 4 -29.49 4.62 3.08
CA LEU A 4 -29.24 5.11 4.44
C LEU A 4 -28.74 6.55 4.41
N PHE A 5 -27.89 6.92 3.45
CA PHE A 5 -27.44 8.29 3.26
C PHE A 5 -28.59 9.22 2.86
N GLN A 6 -29.48 8.78 1.97
CA GLN A 6 -30.70 9.52 1.62
C GLN A 6 -31.56 9.79 2.85
N LYS A 7 -31.84 8.76 3.66
CA LYS A 7 -32.60 8.91 4.92
C LYS A 7 -31.96 9.88 5.91
N LYS A 8 -30.63 10.00 5.88
CA LYS A 8 -29.86 10.90 6.76
C LYS A 8 -29.62 12.29 6.16
N GLY A 9 -30.11 12.56 4.94
CA GLY A 9 -29.88 13.84 4.25
C GLY A 9 -28.41 14.10 3.88
N ILE A 10 -27.62 13.04 3.72
CA ILE A 10 -26.19 13.16 3.37
C ILE A 10 -26.07 13.19 1.85
N PHE A 11 -25.42 14.22 1.34
CA PHE A 11 -25.05 14.29 -0.07
C PHE A 11 -23.94 13.27 -0.37
N TYR A 12 -24.14 12.47 -1.41
CA TYR A 12 -23.16 11.48 -1.86
C TYR A 12 -23.15 11.41 -3.39
N GLU A 13 -22.03 10.93 -3.93
CA GLU A 13 -21.85 10.69 -5.36
C GLU A 13 -21.17 9.33 -5.55
N MET A 14 -21.66 8.53 -6.49
CA MET A 14 -21.04 7.24 -6.82
C MET A 14 -20.00 7.45 -7.91
N ARG A 15 -18.73 7.24 -7.58
CA ARG A 15 -17.61 7.31 -8.52
C ARG A 15 -16.70 6.10 -8.33
N SER A 16 -16.01 5.72 -9.40
CA SER A 16 -14.93 4.74 -9.29
C SER A 16 -13.72 5.39 -8.62
N LEU A 17 -13.32 4.87 -7.46
CA LEU A 17 -12.10 5.26 -6.78
C LEU A 17 -11.00 4.26 -7.12
N SER A 18 -9.80 4.74 -7.44
CA SER A 18 -8.66 3.83 -7.67
C SER A 18 -8.16 3.18 -6.38
N VAL A 19 -8.44 3.75 -5.21
CA VAL A 19 -8.14 3.20 -3.89
C VAL A 19 -9.12 3.76 -2.85
N GLY A 20 -9.43 2.97 -1.81
CA GLY A 20 -10.45 3.31 -0.82
C GLY A 20 -11.87 3.10 -1.32
N ASP A 21 -12.80 3.00 -0.37
CA ASP A 21 -14.24 2.82 -0.62
C ASP A 21 -15.03 4.12 -0.44
N TYR A 22 -14.60 4.99 0.46
CA TYR A 22 -15.21 6.31 0.66
C TYR A 22 -14.16 7.40 0.73
N LEU A 23 -14.48 8.53 0.10
CA LEU A 23 -13.63 9.71 0.02
C LEU A 23 -14.52 10.95 0.11
N TRP A 24 -13.98 12.04 0.66
CA TRP A 24 -14.66 13.32 0.68
C TRP A 24 -13.94 14.30 -0.25
N ILE A 25 -14.74 14.99 -1.07
CA ILE A 25 -14.27 16.05 -1.95
C ILE A 25 -14.96 17.36 -1.57
N MET A 26 -14.20 18.44 -1.62
CA MET A 26 -14.72 19.80 -1.58
C MET A 26 -14.76 20.32 -3.01
N ARG A 27 -15.95 20.75 -3.45
CA ARG A 27 -16.15 21.35 -4.77
C ARG A 27 -16.19 22.87 -4.63
N MET A 28 -15.22 23.53 -5.25
CA MET A 28 -15.14 24.99 -5.31
C MET A 28 -16.16 25.54 -6.32
N ARG A 29 -16.42 26.85 -6.27
CA ARG A 29 -17.39 27.52 -7.16
C ARG A 29 -16.97 27.49 -8.64
N ASP A 30 -15.68 27.43 -8.90
CA ASP A 30 -15.08 27.30 -10.24
C ASP A 30 -15.14 25.86 -10.80
N GLY A 31 -15.68 24.91 -10.03
CA GLY A 31 -15.74 23.50 -10.39
C GLY A 31 -14.52 22.67 -9.98
N THR A 32 -13.50 23.28 -9.39
CA THR A 32 -12.31 22.56 -8.90
C THR A 32 -12.70 21.61 -7.76
N GLU A 33 -12.30 20.35 -7.87
CA GLU A 33 -12.57 19.32 -6.87
C GLU A 33 -11.29 18.96 -6.10
N ILE A 34 -11.29 19.26 -4.81
CA ILE A 34 -10.18 19.02 -3.89
C ILE A 34 -10.50 17.85 -2.97
N VAL A 35 -9.60 16.87 -2.91
CA VAL A 35 -9.71 15.74 -1.99
C VAL A 35 -9.39 16.19 -0.57
N LEU A 36 -10.29 15.90 0.36
CA LEU A 36 -10.10 16.20 1.77
C LEU A 36 -9.15 15.21 2.45
N ASP A 37 -8.81 15.52 3.69
CA ASP A 37 -7.78 14.86 4.47
C ASP A 37 -8.14 13.46 5.00
N SER A 38 -9.26 12.87 4.56
CA SER A 38 -9.80 11.62 5.10
C SER A 38 -10.21 10.66 3.98
N ILE A 39 -9.81 9.40 4.10
CA ILE A 39 -10.17 8.28 3.21
C ILE A 39 -10.57 7.07 4.04
N VAL A 40 -11.58 6.32 3.59
CA VAL A 40 -12.05 5.11 4.27
C VAL A 40 -11.84 3.89 3.39
N GLU A 41 -11.30 2.83 3.97
CA GLU A 41 -11.40 1.46 3.47
C GLU A 41 -12.39 0.69 4.36
N ARG A 42 -13.46 0.18 3.76
CA ARG A 42 -14.45 -0.68 4.43
C ARG A 42 -14.13 -2.13 4.10
N LYS A 43 -14.00 -2.95 5.14
CA LYS A 43 -13.82 -4.39 5.01
C LYS A 43 -14.90 -5.13 5.75
N THR A 44 -15.47 -6.16 5.13
CA THR A 44 -16.23 -7.16 5.88
C THR A 44 -15.26 -8.12 6.58
N LEU A 45 -15.74 -8.87 7.57
CA LEU A 45 -14.94 -9.91 8.24
C LEU A 45 -14.40 -10.94 7.23
N GLU A 46 -15.25 -11.41 6.33
CA GLU A 46 -14.95 -12.39 5.29
C GLU A 46 -13.93 -11.84 4.27
N ASP A 47 -14.08 -10.58 3.88
CA ASP A 47 -13.13 -9.90 3.00
C ASP A 47 -11.77 -9.70 3.66
N LEU A 48 -11.74 -9.45 4.97
CA LEU A 48 -10.49 -9.29 5.72
C LEU A 48 -9.77 -10.64 5.82
N TRP A 49 -10.49 -11.70 6.20
CA TRP A 49 -9.95 -13.06 6.26
C TRP A 49 -9.35 -13.48 4.93
N SER A 50 -10.12 -13.38 3.84
CA SER A 50 -9.63 -13.70 2.49
C SER A 50 -8.43 -12.85 2.09
N SER A 51 -8.35 -11.59 2.53
CA SER A 51 -7.23 -10.70 2.22
C SER A 51 -5.95 -11.09 2.95
N ILE A 52 -6.06 -11.57 4.18
CA ILE A 52 -4.92 -12.08 4.97
C ILE A 52 -4.40 -13.37 4.33
N VAL A 53 -5.30 -14.32 4.05
CA VAL A 53 -4.96 -15.61 3.43
C VAL A 53 -4.30 -15.41 2.06
N GLN A 54 -4.84 -14.52 1.24
CA GLN A 54 -4.32 -14.24 -0.10
C GLN A 54 -3.15 -13.24 -0.13
N ARG A 55 -2.61 -12.85 1.04
CA ARG A 55 -1.49 -11.90 1.18
C ARG A 55 -1.70 -10.54 0.50
N ARG A 56 -2.94 -10.19 0.14
CA ARG A 56 -3.31 -8.89 -0.48
C ARG A 56 -3.57 -7.80 0.54
N TYR A 57 -3.70 -8.15 1.82
CA TYR A 57 -3.93 -7.21 2.91
C TYR A 57 -2.85 -6.13 3.00
N GLU A 58 -1.58 -6.54 2.95
CA GLU A 58 -0.47 -5.59 3.04
C GLU A 58 -0.37 -4.71 1.78
N GLU A 59 -0.58 -5.27 0.58
CA GLU A 59 -0.63 -4.49 -0.66
C GLU A 59 -1.70 -3.38 -0.59
N GLN A 60 -2.90 -3.70 -0.10
CA GLN A 60 -4.00 -2.75 0.03
C GLN A 60 -3.64 -1.60 0.98
N LYS A 61 -3.08 -1.91 2.16
CA LYS A 61 -2.61 -0.89 3.11
C LYS A 61 -1.51 -0.01 2.52
N GLN A 62 -0.52 -0.62 1.86
CA GLN A 62 0.56 0.14 1.21
C GLN A 62 0.03 1.07 0.13
N ARG A 63 -0.99 0.66 -0.64
CA ARG A 63 -1.65 1.53 -1.61
C ARG A 63 -2.32 2.72 -0.94
N LEU A 64 -3.06 2.52 0.15
CA LEU A 64 -3.67 3.62 0.92
C LEU A 64 -2.62 4.60 1.46
N ILE A 65 -1.53 4.07 2.06
CA ILE A 65 -0.42 4.88 2.58
C ILE A 65 0.24 5.71 1.46
N SER A 66 0.47 5.10 0.30
CA SER A 66 1.18 5.73 -0.82
C SER A 66 0.46 6.95 -1.41
N VAL A 67 -0.86 7.06 -1.23
CA VAL A 67 -1.63 8.23 -1.68
C VAL A 67 -1.17 9.48 -0.96
N GLY A 68 -0.85 9.37 0.34
CA GLY A 68 -0.47 10.49 1.19
C GLY A 68 -1.66 11.30 1.73
N ILE A 69 -2.83 10.68 1.86
CA ILE A 69 -3.94 11.25 2.63
C ILE A 69 -3.68 10.95 4.11
N PRO A 70 -3.72 11.94 5.01
CA PRO A 70 -3.25 11.77 6.38
C PRO A 70 -4.17 10.90 7.25
N ASN A 71 -5.49 11.04 7.11
CA ASN A 71 -6.44 10.29 7.94
C ASN A 71 -6.96 9.08 7.15
N ILE A 72 -6.27 7.94 7.28
CA ILE A 72 -6.71 6.66 6.72
C ILE A 72 -7.56 5.94 7.77
N ILE A 73 -8.83 5.73 7.43
CA ILE A 73 -9.84 5.15 8.31
C ILE A 73 -10.15 3.74 7.80
N TYR A 74 -10.02 2.75 8.67
CA TYR A 74 -10.30 1.36 8.35
C TYR A 74 -11.55 0.92 9.11
N ILE A 75 -12.64 0.67 8.40
CA ILE A 75 -13.89 0.21 9.00
C ILE A 75 -14.02 -1.29 8.80
N LEU A 76 -13.96 -2.06 9.89
CA LEU A 76 -14.30 -3.47 9.89
C LEU A 76 -15.78 -3.64 10.22
N GLU A 77 -16.56 -4.09 9.24
CA GLU A 77 -17.99 -4.31 9.36
C GLU A 77 -18.33 -5.80 9.55
N GLY A 78 -19.11 -6.11 10.57
CA GLY A 78 -19.64 -7.44 10.86
C GLY A 78 -19.63 -7.79 12.35
N PHE A 79 -20.23 -8.93 12.68
CA PHE A 79 -20.15 -9.47 14.04
C PHE A 79 -18.75 -10.04 14.29
N MET A 80 -18.14 -9.62 15.39
CA MET A 80 -16.80 -10.09 15.75
C MET A 80 -16.86 -11.55 16.20
N ILE A 81 -16.12 -12.39 15.48
CA ILE A 81 -15.67 -13.69 15.99
C ILE A 81 -14.30 -13.42 16.63
N SER A 82 -14.09 -13.87 17.86
CA SER A 82 -12.83 -13.68 18.59
C SER A 82 -11.73 -14.55 17.97
N GLU A 83 -11.13 -14.07 16.90
CA GLU A 83 -10.01 -14.72 16.24
C GLU A 83 -8.73 -13.92 16.47
N LEU A 84 -7.75 -14.54 17.15
CA LEU A 84 -6.51 -13.89 17.57
C LEU A 84 -5.71 -13.31 16.39
N ALA A 85 -5.68 -14.03 15.26
CA ALA A 85 -4.95 -13.58 14.06
C ALA A 85 -5.56 -12.30 13.47
N LEU A 86 -6.89 -12.18 13.50
CA LEU A 86 -7.60 -11.01 13.05
C LEU A 86 -7.35 -9.81 13.96
N GLU A 87 -7.46 -10.03 15.28
CA GLU A 87 -7.17 -9.01 16.28
C GLU A 87 -5.75 -8.49 16.14
N GLN A 88 -4.77 -9.38 15.99
CA GLN A 88 -3.38 -8.99 15.75
C GLN A 88 -3.23 -8.13 14.49
N ALA A 89 -3.87 -8.53 13.38
CA ALA A 89 -3.81 -7.78 12.13
C ALA A 89 -4.40 -6.35 12.26
N LEU A 90 -5.50 -6.21 13.01
CA LEU A 90 -6.13 -4.92 13.29
C LEU A 90 -5.28 -4.05 14.21
N VAL A 91 -4.71 -4.63 15.27
CA VAL A 91 -3.80 -3.92 16.20
C VAL A 91 -2.57 -3.43 15.46
N THR A 92 -1.93 -4.28 14.65
CA THR A 92 -0.81 -3.88 13.80
C THR A 92 -1.20 -2.73 12.85
N THR A 93 -2.38 -2.80 12.23
CA THR A 93 -2.86 -1.74 11.34
C THR A 93 -3.14 -0.43 12.07
N HIS A 94 -3.65 -0.51 13.29
CA HIS A 94 -3.90 0.66 14.12
C HIS A 94 -2.59 1.30 14.62
N VAL A 95 -1.70 0.50 15.20
CA VAL A 95 -0.52 0.97 15.93
C VAL A 95 0.65 1.23 14.99
N GLU A 96 1.03 0.24 14.18
CA GLU A 96 2.21 0.35 13.30
C GLU A 96 1.91 1.20 12.07
N ASN A 97 0.77 0.98 11.41
CA ASN A 97 0.42 1.73 10.20
C ASN A 97 -0.31 3.05 10.48
N ARG A 98 -0.68 3.31 11.76
CA ARG A 98 -1.36 4.54 12.21
C ARG A 98 -2.72 4.78 11.56
N PHE A 99 -3.44 3.72 11.22
CA PHE A 99 -4.80 3.84 10.70
C PHE A 99 -5.79 4.04 11.86
N LEU A 100 -6.86 4.78 11.61
CA LEU A 100 -8.01 4.84 12.52
C LEU A 100 -8.89 3.64 12.28
N VAL A 101 -8.89 2.66 13.20
CA VAL A 101 -9.68 1.44 13.06
C VAL A 101 -11.02 1.59 13.78
N TYR A 102 -12.12 1.49 13.04
CA TYR A 102 -13.48 1.43 13.59
C TYR A 102 -14.07 0.04 13.38
N ARG A 103 -14.72 -0.49 14.41
CA ARG A 103 -15.53 -1.71 14.30
C ARG A 103 -17.00 -1.35 14.26
N THR A 104 -17.70 -1.86 13.27
CA THR A 104 -19.14 -1.65 13.10
C THR A 104 -19.83 -3.00 12.98
N SER A 105 -21.00 -3.14 13.58
CA SER A 105 -21.73 -4.41 13.59
C SER A 105 -22.45 -4.70 12.28
N ASN A 106 -22.86 -3.64 11.58
CA ASN A 106 -23.66 -3.70 10.36
C ASN A 106 -23.53 -2.40 9.55
N VAL A 107 -24.15 -2.41 8.37
CA VAL A 107 -24.14 -1.30 7.42
C VAL A 107 -24.81 -0.04 7.98
N GLU A 108 -25.81 -0.16 8.85
CA GLU A 108 -26.44 0.96 9.54
C GLU A 108 -25.45 1.68 10.46
N HIS A 109 -24.69 0.93 11.26
CA HIS A 109 -23.65 1.49 12.11
C HIS A 109 -22.50 2.08 11.28
N THR A 110 -22.05 1.42 10.21
CA THR A 110 -21.09 2.00 9.25
C THR A 110 -21.60 3.31 8.67
N SER A 111 -22.87 3.37 8.29
CA SER A 111 -23.48 4.61 7.77
C SER A 111 -23.44 5.74 8.79
N LEU A 112 -23.67 5.43 10.08
CA LEU A 112 -23.61 6.42 11.16
C LEU A 112 -22.19 6.97 11.34
N VAL A 113 -21.17 6.12 11.30
CA VAL A 113 -19.76 6.53 11.38
C VAL A 113 -19.41 7.47 10.22
N LEU A 114 -19.75 7.09 8.99
CA LEU A 114 -19.52 7.92 7.80
C LEU A 114 -20.26 9.26 7.87
N SER A 115 -21.47 9.28 8.44
CA SER A 115 -22.25 10.49 8.69
C SER A 115 -21.50 11.45 9.62
N LYS A 116 -20.98 10.92 10.74
CA LYS A 116 -20.25 11.72 11.73
C LYS A 116 -18.93 12.26 11.20
N ILE A 117 -18.23 11.47 10.37
CA ILE A 117 -17.04 11.94 9.66
C ILE A 117 -17.42 13.10 8.72
N THR A 118 -18.51 12.96 7.97
CA THR A 118 -19.00 14.01 7.05
C THR A 118 -19.34 15.29 7.81
N GLU A 119 -20.10 15.22 8.90
CA GLU A 119 -20.42 16.38 9.75
C GLU A 119 -19.16 17.08 10.25
N ARG A 120 -18.16 16.32 10.71
CA ARG A 120 -16.87 16.85 11.17
C ARG A 120 -16.12 17.58 10.06
N LEU A 121 -16.07 17.00 8.86
CA LEU A 121 -15.38 17.58 7.72
C LEU A 121 -16.06 18.85 7.22
N ILE A 122 -17.39 18.89 7.19
CA ILE A 122 -18.16 20.11 6.86
C ILE A 122 -17.84 21.23 7.86
N ARG A 123 -17.88 20.94 9.18
CA ARG A 123 -17.51 21.93 10.21
C ARG A 123 -16.07 22.41 10.05
N LYS A 124 -15.15 21.52 9.71
CA LYS A 124 -13.75 21.87 9.46
C LYS A 124 -13.62 22.78 8.23
N ALA A 125 -14.34 22.49 7.14
CA ALA A 125 -14.32 23.29 5.92
C ALA A 125 -14.89 24.70 6.09
N VAL A 126 -15.81 24.89 7.04
CA VAL A 126 -16.36 26.22 7.36
C VAL A 126 -15.42 27.03 8.25
N THR A 127 -14.67 26.36 9.14
CA THR A 127 -13.84 27.03 10.15
C THR A 127 -12.38 27.20 9.75
N GLN A 128 -11.90 26.46 8.75
CA GLN A 128 -10.49 26.41 8.37
C GLN A 128 -10.35 26.39 6.85
N GLU A 129 -9.27 27.00 6.36
CA GLU A 129 -8.87 26.82 4.97
C GLU A 129 -8.36 25.39 4.76
N LEU A 130 -9.00 24.65 3.86
CA LEU A 130 -8.65 23.28 3.56
C LEU A 130 -7.84 23.21 2.27
N THR A 131 -6.62 22.69 2.39
CA THR A 131 -5.76 22.38 1.25
C THR A 131 -5.76 20.88 0.97
N GLY A 132 -5.67 20.50 -0.30
CA GLY A 132 -5.59 19.09 -0.70
C GLY A 132 -5.15 18.95 -2.15
N MET A 133 -4.97 17.70 -2.59
CA MET A 133 -4.74 17.43 -4.01
C MET A 133 -6.06 17.41 -4.79
N SER A 134 -6.02 17.72 -6.09
CA SER A 134 -7.20 17.56 -6.93
C SER A 134 -7.63 16.10 -7.02
N PHE A 135 -8.94 15.86 -7.21
CA PHE A 135 -9.48 14.52 -7.40
C PHE A 135 -8.83 13.78 -8.58
N GLU A 136 -8.57 14.49 -9.68
CA GLU A 136 -7.86 13.93 -10.84
C GLU A 136 -6.43 13.47 -10.49
N LYS A 137 -5.68 14.28 -9.72
CA LYS A 137 -4.33 13.94 -9.26
C LYS A 137 -4.36 12.73 -8.32
N PHE A 138 -5.35 12.66 -7.42
CA PHE A 138 -5.59 11.50 -6.56
C PHE A 138 -5.79 10.23 -7.39
N GLN A 139 -6.68 10.27 -8.39
CA GLN A 139 -6.96 9.11 -9.25
C GLN A 139 -5.71 8.67 -10.00
N LYS A 140 -4.94 9.61 -10.58
CA LYS A 140 -3.67 9.30 -11.28
C LYS A 140 -2.64 8.65 -10.34
N LYS A 141 -2.48 9.18 -9.13
CA LYS A 141 -1.48 8.70 -8.15
C LYS A 141 -1.81 7.33 -7.55
N SER A 142 -3.09 7.00 -7.42
CA SER A 142 -3.56 5.78 -6.73
C SER A 142 -3.86 4.58 -7.63
N LYS A 143 -3.68 4.73 -8.95
CA LYS A 143 -3.81 3.60 -9.91
C LYS A 143 -2.91 2.43 -9.50
N LYS A 144 -3.48 1.22 -9.55
CA LYS A 144 -2.82 -0.03 -9.14
C LYS A 144 -1.51 -0.29 -9.91
N THR A 145 -1.42 0.20 -11.14
CA THR A 145 -0.22 0.09 -11.98
C THR A 145 0.68 1.30 -11.76
N GLN A 146 1.53 1.22 -10.74
CA GLN A 146 2.65 2.15 -10.61
C GLN A 146 3.72 1.76 -11.64
N TYR A 147 4.23 2.72 -12.41
CA TYR A 147 5.40 2.50 -13.24
C TYR A 147 6.54 2.00 -12.35
N ARG A 148 7.01 0.78 -12.60
CA ARG A 148 8.19 0.24 -11.92
C ARG A 148 9.39 0.53 -12.79
N SER A 149 10.45 1.06 -12.18
CA SER A 149 11.72 1.18 -12.89
C SER A 149 12.31 -0.21 -13.15
N VAL A 150 13.19 -0.31 -14.15
CA VAL A 150 13.98 -1.54 -14.38
C VAL A 150 14.72 -1.95 -13.09
N LYS A 151 15.18 -0.96 -12.32
CA LYS A 151 15.82 -1.12 -11.02
C LYS A 151 14.89 -1.82 -10.00
N ASP A 152 13.63 -1.40 -9.92
CA ASP A 152 12.65 -1.99 -8.98
C ASP A 152 12.27 -3.42 -9.38
N VAL A 153 12.13 -3.66 -10.68
CA VAL A 153 11.85 -5.00 -11.21
C VAL A 153 13.05 -5.92 -10.91
N PHE A 154 14.27 -5.43 -11.16
CA PHE A 154 15.48 -6.21 -10.91
C PHE A 154 15.68 -6.53 -9.44
N LEU A 155 15.46 -5.56 -8.53
CA LEU A 155 15.49 -5.80 -7.09
C LEU A 155 14.55 -6.93 -6.68
N ARG A 156 13.33 -6.95 -7.22
CA ARG A 156 12.36 -8.02 -6.95
C ARG A 156 12.83 -9.37 -7.49
N GLN A 157 13.48 -9.41 -8.65
CA GLN A 157 14.07 -10.62 -9.18
C GLN A 157 15.17 -11.16 -8.25
N LEU A 158 16.01 -10.29 -7.68
CA LEU A 158 17.06 -10.72 -6.74
C LEU A 158 16.50 -11.32 -5.44
N VAL A 159 15.40 -10.78 -4.91
CA VAL A 159 14.79 -11.26 -3.66
C VAL A 159 14.18 -12.67 -3.80
N VAL A 160 13.98 -13.16 -5.03
CA VAL A 160 13.59 -14.56 -5.26
C VAL A 160 14.75 -15.52 -4.97
N CYS A 161 16.00 -15.07 -5.06
CA CYS A 161 17.17 -15.90 -4.77
C CYS A 161 17.27 -16.22 -3.27
N PRO A 162 17.45 -17.50 -2.88
CA PRO A 162 17.57 -17.88 -1.48
C PRO A 162 18.64 -17.09 -0.74
N GLN A 163 18.32 -16.66 0.49
CA GLN A 163 19.19 -15.85 1.37
C GLN A 163 19.45 -14.39 0.93
N ILE A 164 18.79 -13.92 -0.12
CA ILE A 164 18.80 -12.51 -0.54
C ILE A 164 17.57 -11.79 0.01
N SER A 165 17.75 -11.01 1.07
CA SER A 165 16.72 -10.12 1.59
C SER A 165 16.61 -8.84 0.75
N VAL A 166 15.54 -8.06 0.93
CA VAL A 166 15.36 -6.74 0.28
C VAL A 166 16.55 -5.80 0.54
N GLN A 167 17.14 -5.86 1.73
CA GLN A 167 18.31 -5.06 2.09
C GLN A 167 19.55 -5.50 1.29
N LYS A 168 19.80 -6.81 1.21
CA LYS A 168 20.92 -7.36 0.41
C LYS A 168 20.73 -7.09 -1.08
N ALA A 169 19.52 -7.28 -1.59
CA ALA A 169 19.18 -6.96 -2.98
C ALA A 169 19.42 -5.49 -3.29
N SER A 170 19.05 -4.58 -2.37
CA SER A 170 19.32 -3.14 -2.53
C SER A 170 20.81 -2.83 -2.67
N LEU A 171 21.69 -3.52 -1.92
CA LEU A 171 23.14 -3.33 -2.06
C LEU A 171 23.63 -3.68 -3.47
N ILE A 172 23.19 -4.83 -4.00
CA ILE A 172 23.54 -5.29 -5.34
C ILE A 172 22.99 -4.31 -6.39
N VAL A 173 21.71 -3.97 -6.30
CA VAL A 173 21.02 -3.13 -7.31
C VAL A 173 21.50 -1.67 -7.29
N ASN A 174 22.04 -1.19 -6.18
CA ASN A 174 22.68 0.12 -6.13
C ASN A 174 23.99 0.16 -6.93
N ARG A 175 24.70 -0.97 -7.03
CA ARG A 175 25.92 -1.09 -7.84
C ARG A 175 25.61 -1.52 -9.28
N PHE A 176 24.65 -2.42 -9.46
CA PHE A 176 24.25 -3.00 -10.74
C PHE A 176 22.75 -2.74 -10.94
N PRO A 177 22.34 -1.62 -11.56
CA PRO A 177 20.95 -1.18 -11.55
C PRO A 177 20.01 -1.99 -12.45
N SER A 178 20.50 -2.99 -13.17
CA SER A 178 19.72 -3.85 -14.04
C SER A 178 20.31 -5.25 -14.13
N PHE A 179 19.49 -6.20 -14.58
CA PHE A 179 19.90 -7.56 -14.90
C PHE A 179 21.16 -7.58 -15.77
N THR A 180 21.13 -6.84 -16.89
CA THR A 180 22.26 -6.73 -17.83
C THR A 180 23.52 -6.21 -17.17
N ALA A 181 23.43 -5.23 -16.27
CA ALA A 181 24.61 -4.70 -15.59
C ALA A 181 25.29 -5.77 -14.71
N LEU A 182 24.51 -6.60 -14.03
CA LEU A 182 25.04 -7.68 -13.20
C LEU A 182 25.61 -8.83 -14.05
N THR A 183 24.92 -9.24 -15.13
CA THR A 183 25.40 -10.34 -15.98
C THR A 183 26.67 -9.96 -16.74
N LEU A 184 26.77 -8.73 -17.25
CA LEU A 184 28.00 -8.22 -17.88
C LEU A 184 29.17 -8.20 -16.88
N PHE A 185 28.92 -7.83 -15.62
CA PHE A 185 29.92 -7.90 -14.58
C PHE A 185 30.39 -9.34 -14.35
N TYR A 186 29.47 -10.30 -14.22
CA TYR A 186 29.86 -11.72 -14.10
C TYR A 186 30.61 -12.23 -15.33
N ALA A 187 30.20 -11.85 -16.54
CA ALA A 187 30.86 -12.24 -17.79
C ALA A 187 32.31 -11.75 -17.86
N SER A 188 32.60 -10.59 -17.26
CA SER A 188 33.97 -10.02 -17.19
C SER A 188 34.91 -10.76 -16.23
N LEU A 189 34.39 -11.65 -15.38
CA LEU A 189 35.16 -12.35 -14.35
C LEU A 189 35.50 -13.80 -14.75
N PRO A 190 36.68 -14.31 -14.34
CA PRO A 190 36.99 -15.74 -14.39
C PRO A 190 35.95 -16.57 -13.65
N LYS A 191 35.63 -17.78 -14.15
CA LYS A 191 34.56 -18.63 -13.61
C LYS A 191 34.76 -18.96 -12.13
N GLU A 192 36.01 -19.12 -11.72
CA GLU A 192 36.41 -19.48 -10.36
C GLU A 192 36.05 -18.39 -9.34
N GLN A 193 36.06 -17.12 -9.76
CA GLN A 193 35.83 -15.98 -8.88
C GLN A 193 34.35 -15.62 -8.72
N ARG A 194 33.49 -16.07 -9.65
CA ARG A 194 32.07 -15.64 -9.70
C ARG A 194 31.29 -16.05 -8.45
N ALA A 195 31.62 -17.19 -7.85
CA ALA A 195 30.92 -17.69 -6.68
C ALA A 195 31.12 -16.82 -5.42
N GLU A 196 32.27 -16.14 -5.29
CA GLU A 196 32.62 -15.40 -4.06
C GLU A 196 32.52 -13.88 -4.23
N VAL A 197 32.53 -13.37 -5.47
CA VAL A 197 32.67 -11.94 -5.76
C VAL A 197 31.65 -11.04 -5.05
N LEU A 198 30.38 -11.46 -4.91
CA LEU A 198 29.39 -10.62 -4.21
C LEU A 198 29.61 -10.63 -2.69
N SER A 199 30.03 -11.76 -2.11
CA SER A 199 30.33 -11.81 -0.67
C SER A 199 31.59 -11.03 -0.28
N GLU A 200 32.55 -10.90 -1.20
CA GLU A 200 33.77 -10.11 -0.99
C GLU A 200 33.53 -8.61 -1.12
N ASN A 201 32.64 -8.21 -2.03
CA ASN A 201 32.41 -6.79 -2.35
C ASN A 201 31.23 -6.16 -1.60
N PHE A 202 30.34 -6.96 -1.00
CA PHE A 202 29.17 -6.46 -0.28
C PHE A 202 29.08 -7.05 1.13
N LEU A 203 29.28 -6.18 2.12
CA LEU A 203 29.09 -6.51 3.53
C LEU A 203 27.65 -7.03 3.77
N GLY A 204 27.53 -8.18 4.42
CA GLY A 204 26.25 -8.83 4.74
C GLY A 204 25.75 -9.83 3.69
N ILE A 205 26.42 -9.98 2.54
CA ILE A 205 26.19 -11.10 1.61
C ILE A 205 27.07 -12.28 2.03
N THR A 206 26.44 -13.42 2.32
CA THR A 206 27.17 -14.65 2.68
C THR A 206 27.76 -15.31 1.43
N LYS A 207 28.84 -16.08 1.61
CA LYS A 207 29.44 -16.88 0.52
C LYS A 207 28.40 -17.76 -0.18
N THR A 208 27.52 -18.40 0.59
CA THR A 208 26.42 -19.23 0.05
C THR A 208 25.45 -18.41 -0.81
N ALA A 209 25.07 -17.21 -0.38
CA ALA A 209 24.20 -16.34 -1.15
C ALA A 209 24.87 -15.86 -2.44
N SER A 210 26.16 -15.50 -2.38
CA SER A 210 26.97 -15.13 -3.55
C SER A 210 27.07 -16.27 -4.57
N ALA A 211 27.32 -17.50 -4.11
CA ALA A 211 27.39 -18.68 -4.97
C ALA A 211 26.03 -18.98 -5.65
N ASN A 212 24.92 -18.85 -4.92
CA ASN A 212 23.58 -19.00 -5.50
C ASN A 212 23.31 -17.94 -6.58
N MET A 213 23.66 -16.68 -6.31
CA MET A 213 23.53 -15.60 -7.29
C MET A 213 24.34 -15.88 -8.54
N ALA A 214 25.58 -16.35 -8.40
CA ALA A 214 26.42 -16.70 -9.54
C ALA A 214 25.78 -17.77 -10.43
N ARG A 215 25.15 -18.81 -9.86
CA ARG A 215 24.44 -19.83 -10.65
C ARG A 215 23.32 -19.24 -11.52
N PHE A 216 22.55 -18.29 -10.99
CA PHE A 216 21.43 -17.71 -11.73
C PHE A 216 21.85 -16.66 -12.76
N TYR A 217 22.88 -15.87 -12.47
CA TYR A 217 23.20 -14.66 -13.24
C TYR A 217 24.52 -14.73 -14.02
N SER A 218 25.32 -15.80 -13.87
CA SER A 218 26.60 -15.92 -14.59
C SER A 218 26.59 -16.84 -15.81
N GLU A 219 25.50 -17.58 -16.02
CA GLU A 219 25.33 -18.53 -17.13
C GLU A 219 24.45 -17.99 -18.27
N VAL A 220 24.01 -16.73 -18.18
CA VAL A 220 23.18 -16.02 -19.17
C VAL A 220 24.05 -15.10 -20.00
#